data_AF-I7M630-F1
#
_entry.id   AF-I7M630-F1
#
_cell.length_a   1.000
_cell.length_b   1.000
_cell.length_c   1.000
_cell.angle_alpha   90.00
_cell.angle_beta   90.00
_cell.angle_gamma   90.00
#
_symmetry.space_group_name_H-M   'P 1'
#
loop_
_entity.id
_entity.type
_entity.pdbx_description
1 polymer ?
#
loop_
_entity_poly.entity_id
_entity_poly.type
_entity_poly.pdbx_seq_one_letter_code
_entity_poly.pdbx_strand_id
1 'polypeptide(L)'
;MNQYNQFDNYQQQNQINKMRESRSIEHQEQKISQQQRQQEENMHNQDMIDTMQNNMGNINQTANFQSQDEQTNKKEVINTNSLKLLVKFIDYLKVKGESDVNTLLLMQERLLYTASYLLERGANIHELHFDFKNETIQFVQKVNLKAMESGNVLGFDELINLLSRAIDMLLYKPIFSRIEPFSKVLDLRILCFNNLSCIYRQNKMYHDALKAVDRAIEMEEILVRENYGESNKNIASTYINKAVIMSELGLHLESIDTIKKALDNMESFRKEWEANLEEQDIFQLKYLSVIAYFNLAVEHEHLFYVQYAKTFYEIALNISRELNYGEMTKTIENVLKKMKKVPQVNKN
;
A
#
# COMPACT_ATOMS: atom_id res chain seq x y z
N MET A 1 -14.41 -18.32 66.03
CA MET A 1 -14.73 -17.35 64.94
C MET A 1 -13.53 -16.55 64.44
N ASN A 2 -12.53 -16.17 65.26
CA ASN A 2 -11.37 -15.39 64.78
C ASN A 2 -10.31 -16.16 63.95
N GLN A 3 -10.22 -17.49 64.02
CA GLN A 3 -9.24 -18.26 63.24
C GLN A 3 -9.66 -18.53 61.78
N TYR A 4 -10.97 -18.57 61.50
CA TYR A 4 -11.48 -18.78 60.13
C TYR A 4 -11.24 -17.55 59.24
N ASN A 5 -11.47 -16.34 59.78
CA ASN A 5 -11.22 -15.09 59.05
C ASN A 5 -9.74 -14.83 58.73
N GLN A 6 -8.81 -15.39 59.50
CA GLN A 6 -7.37 -15.28 59.19
C GLN A 6 -6.95 -16.19 58.04
N PHE A 7 -7.58 -17.36 57.89
CA PHE A 7 -7.29 -18.28 56.80
C PHE A 7 -7.78 -17.78 55.45
N ASP A 8 -9.01 -17.24 55.39
CA ASP A 8 -9.58 -16.69 54.14
C ASP A 8 -8.80 -15.46 53.66
N ASN A 9 -8.38 -14.59 54.58
CA ASN A 9 -7.58 -13.42 54.25
C ASN A 9 -6.18 -13.81 53.71
N TYR A 10 -5.57 -14.87 54.25
CA TYR A 10 -4.31 -15.40 53.75
C TYR A 10 -4.44 -16.01 52.33
N GLN A 11 -5.51 -16.76 52.06
CA GLN A 11 -5.77 -17.31 50.72
C GLN A 11 -6.01 -16.20 49.68
N GLN A 12 -6.77 -15.16 50.05
CA GLN A 12 -7.05 -14.02 49.18
C GLN A 12 -5.78 -13.21 48.88
N GLN A 13 -4.92 -12.98 49.88
CA GLN A 13 -3.63 -12.32 49.70
C GLN A 13 -2.71 -13.12 48.76
N ASN A 14 -2.66 -14.45 48.91
CA ASN A 14 -1.88 -15.32 48.03
C ASN A 14 -2.38 -15.30 46.58
N GLN A 15 -3.70 -15.24 46.38
CA GLN A 15 -4.28 -15.16 45.03
C GLN A 15 -3.97 -13.81 44.37
N ILE A 16 -3.99 -12.71 45.13
CA ILE A 16 -3.58 -11.37 44.66
C ILE A 16 -2.11 -11.35 44.28
N ASN A 17 -1.23 -11.96 45.08
CA ASN A 17 0.20 -12.01 44.79
C ASN A 17 0.48 -12.82 43.52
N LYS A 18 -0.17 -13.98 43.33
CA LYS A 18 -0.07 -14.75 42.09
C LYS A 18 -0.51 -13.96 40.86
N MET A 19 -1.62 -13.22 40.95
CA MET A 19 -2.08 -12.36 39.84
C MET A 19 -1.11 -11.22 39.52
N ARG A 20 -0.43 -10.65 40.53
CA ARG A 20 0.59 -9.62 40.32
C ARG A 20 1.83 -10.19 39.65
N GLU A 21 2.27 -11.38 40.06
CA GLU A 21 3.40 -12.08 39.43
C GLU A 21 3.09 -12.44 37.97
N SER A 22 1.91 -13.00 37.67
CA SER A 22 1.50 -13.30 36.29
C SER A 22 1.48 -12.06 35.40
N ARG A 23 0.92 -10.93 35.87
CA ARG A 23 0.93 -9.67 35.11
C ARG A 23 2.33 -9.10 34.89
N SER A 24 3.22 -9.29 35.87
CA SER A 24 4.62 -8.86 35.74
C SER A 24 5.35 -9.68 34.68
N ILE A 25 5.10 -10.99 34.62
CA ILE A 25 5.69 -11.89 33.62
C ILE A 25 5.15 -11.55 32.22
N GLU A 26 3.84 -11.41 32.04
CA GLU A 26 3.23 -11.02 30.77
C GLU A 26 3.80 -9.69 30.24
N HIS A 27 3.97 -8.69 31.12
CA HIS A 27 4.53 -7.41 30.72
C HIS A 27 6.02 -7.52 30.33
N GLN A 28 6.77 -8.41 30.96
CA GLN A 28 8.17 -8.66 30.63
C GLN A 28 8.30 -9.42 29.30
N GLU A 29 7.45 -10.40 29.03
CA GLU A 29 7.38 -11.12 27.76
C GLU A 29 7.00 -10.19 26.60
N GLN A 30 6.05 -9.28 26.80
CA GLN A 30 5.70 -8.26 25.80
C GLN A 30 6.86 -7.33 25.46
N LYS A 31 7.65 -6.91 26.47
CA LYS A 31 8.85 -6.10 26.24
C LYS A 31 9.93 -6.85 25.47
N ILE A 32 10.16 -8.13 25.79
CA ILE A 32 11.13 -8.97 25.08
C ILE A 32 10.68 -9.16 23.62
N SER A 33 9.40 -9.46 23.39
CA SER A 33 8.83 -9.60 22.04
C SER A 33 8.94 -8.30 21.22
N GLN A 34 8.71 -7.13 21.82
CA GLN A 34 8.92 -5.84 21.16
C GLN A 34 10.40 -5.60 20.81
N GLN A 35 11.32 -5.90 21.73
CA GLN A 35 12.76 -5.77 21.47
C GLN A 35 13.25 -6.70 20.36
N GLN A 36 12.75 -7.94 20.32
CA GLN A 36 13.09 -8.89 19.26
C GLN A 36 12.61 -8.42 17.89
N ARG A 37 11.36 -7.94 17.78
CA ARG A 37 10.85 -7.35 16.52
C ARG A 37 11.69 -6.15 16.08
N GLN A 38 12.07 -5.28 17.00
CA GLN A 38 12.89 -4.11 16.67
C GLN A 38 14.33 -4.50 16.24
N GLN A 39 14.88 -5.59 16.79
CA GLN A 39 16.16 -6.14 16.34
C GLN A 39 16.06 -6.78 14.95
N GLU A 40 14.98 -7.52 14.66
CA GLU A 40 14.72 -8.11 13.34
C GLU A 40 14.52 -7.03 12.27
N GLU A 41 13.78 -5.96 12.57
CA GLU A 41 13.63 -4.79 11.69
C GLU A 41 14.97 -4.11 11.41
N ASN A 42 15.81 -3.93 12.44
CA ASN A 42 17.13 -3.34 12.28
C ASN A 42 18.07 -4.23 11.43
N MET A 43 18.04 -5.55 11.62
CA MET A 43 18.81 -6.48 10.77
C MET A 43 18.31 -6.47 9.33
N HIS A 44 17.00 -6.47 9.11
CA HIS A 44 16.42 -6.42 7.76
C HIS A 44 16.75 -5.11 7.04
N ASN A 45 16.71 -3.98 7.75
CA ASN A 45 17.11 -2.69 7.21
C ASN A 45 18.61 -2.65 6.89
N GLN A 46 19.46 -3.26 7.72
CA GLN A 46 20.89 -3.35 7.46
C GLN A 46 21.19 -4.23 6.23
N ASP A 47 20.58 -5.41 6.12
CA ASP A 47 20.71 -6.28 4.94
C ASP A 47 20.26 -5.59 3.65
N MET A 48 19.21 -4.75 3.74
CA MET A 48 18.72 -3.97 2.61
C MET A 48 19.69 -2.84 2.23
N ILE A 49 20.28 -2.15 3.20
CA ILE A 49 21.34 -1.15 2.98
C ILE A 49 22.57 -1.82 2.34
N ASP A 50 22.99 -2.97 2.85
CA ASP A 50 24.14 -3.71 2.33
C ASP A 50 23.86 -4.25 0.92
N THR A 51 22.63 -4.69 0.63
CA THR A 51 22.20 -5.08 -0.72
C THR A 51 22.19 -3.87 -1.67
N MET A 52 21.70 -2.72 -1.22
CA MET A 52 21.72 -1.48 -2.00
C MET A 52 23.16 -0.99 -2.24
N GLN A 53 24.04 -1.07 -1.24
CA GLN A 53 25.45 -0.70 -1.38
C GLN A 53 26.22 -1.68 -2.27
N ASN A 54 25.95 -2.98 -2.20
CA ASN A 54 26.52 -3.98 -3.10
C ASN A 54 26.03 -3.81 -4.54
N ASN A 55 24.76 -3.48 -4.74
CA ASN A 55 24.23 -3.14 -6.06
C ASN A 55 24.83 -1.85 -6.60
N MET A 56 25.06 -0.82 -5.77
CA MET A 56 25.80 0.39 -6.16
C MET A 56 27.30 0.11 -6.41
N GLY A 57 27.90 -0.82 -5.68
CA GLY A 57 29.26 -1.30 -5.90
C GLY A 57 29.41 -2.03 -7.23
N ASN A 58 28.42 -2.85 -7.61
CA ASN A 58 28.37 -3.52 -8.90
C ASN A 58 28.10 -2.56 -10.06
N ILE A 59 27.33 -1.47 -9.84
CA ILE A 59 27.18 -0.36 -10.80
C ILE A 59 28.51 0.38 -11.00
N ASN A 60 29.30 0.56 -9.94
CA ASN A 60 30.65 1.13 -10.05
C ASN A 60 31.69 0.16 -10.65
N GLN A 61 31.51 -1.16 -10.51
CA GLN A 61 32.33 -2.15 -11.22
C GLN A 61 31.97 -2.25 -12.72
N THR A 62 30.71 -2.04 -13.09
CA THR A 62 30.32 -1.85 -14.51
C THR A 62 30.80 -0.50 -15.06
N ALA A 63 30.96 0.53 -14.23
CA ALA A 63 31.65 1.77 -14.60
C ALA A 63 33.18 1.56 -14.77
N ASN A 64 33.80 0.63 -14.02
CA ASN A 64 35.23 0.30 -14.20
C ASN A 64 35.50 -0.65 -15.37
N PHE A 65 34.53 -1.43 -15.85
CA PHE A 65 34.63 -2.15 -17.13
C PHE A 65 34.63 -1.21 -18.36
N GLN A 66 34.25 0.06 -18.20
CA GLN A 66 34.37 1.07 -19.25
C GLN A 66 35.78 1.68 -19.36
N SER A 67 36.73 1.29 -18.50
CA SER A 67 38.12 1.79 -18.55
C SER A 67 39.08 0.94 -19.41
N GLN A 68 38.60 -0.15 -20.02
CA GLN A 68 39.39 -0.97 -20.97
C GLN A 68 38.89 -0.93 -22.42
N ASP A 69 37.78 -0.23 -22.71
CA ASP A 69 37.25 -0.01 -24.07
C ASP A 69 37.48 1.44 -24.56
N GLU A 70 38.60 2.06 -24.20
CA GLU A 70 38.96 3.42 -24.64
C GLU A 70 39.39 3.52 -26.13
N GLN A 71 39.36 2.44 -26.91
CA GLN A 71 39.88 2.44 -28.29
C GLN A 71 38.86 2.33 -29.43
N THR A 72 37.56 2.44 -29.17
CA THR A 72 36.56 2.75 -30.21
C THR A 72 35.58 3.83 -29.76
N ASN A 73 36.12 5.03 -29.52
CA ASN A 73 35.37 6.20 -29.05
C ASN A 73 34.54 6.85 -30.17
N LYS A 74 33.59 6.12 -30.77
CA LYS A 74 32.40 6.76 -31.32
C LYS A 74 31.53 7.11 -30.12
N LYS A 75 31.77 8.26 -29.48
CA LYS A 75 30.81 8.83 -28.52
C LYS A 75 29.48 8.93 -29.25
N GLU A 76 28.55 8.03 -28.95
CA GLU A 76 27.17 8.20 -29.36
C GLU A 76 26.66 9.46 -28.66
N VAL A 77 26.67 10.57 -29.40
CA VAL A 77 26.21 11.86 -28.89
C VAL A 77 24.69 11.83 -28.93
N ILE A 78 24.08 11.27 -27.89
CA ILE A 78 22.69 11.56 -27.57
C ILE A 78 22.57 13.08 -27.45
N ASN A 79 21.79 13.70 -28.34
CA ASN A 79 21.63 15.14 -28.41
C ASN A 79 20.14 15.50 -28.48
N THR A 80 19.85 16.81 -28.42
CA THR A 80 18.48 17.35 -28.42
C THR A 80 17.69 17.03 -29.69
N ASN A 81 18.34 16.72 -30.82
CA ASN A 81 17.64 16.30 -32.04
C ASN A 81 17.07 14.88 -31.92
N SER A 82 17.78 13.96 -31.27
CA SER A 82 17.26 12.61 -30.97
C SER A 82 16.01 12.69 -30.11
N LEU A 83 16.01 13.59 -29.13
CA LEU A 83 14.85 13.82 -28.26
C LEU A 83 13.65 14.39 -29.04
N LYS A 84 13.88 15.38 -29.91
CA LYS A 84 12.82 15.93 -30.78
C LYS A 84 12.18 14.87 -31.68
N LEU A 85 12.96 13.92 -32.19
CA LEU A 85 12.44 12.80 -32.98
C LEU A 85 11.58 11.86 -32.14
N LEU A 86 12.01 11.53 -30.91
CA LEU A 86 11.23 10.71 -29.98
C LEU A 86 9.90 11.37 -29.62
N VAL A 87 9.89 12.68 -29.32
CA VAL A 87 8.65 13.44 -29.04
C VAL A 87 7.68 13.35 -30.22
N LYS A 88 8.15 13.66 -31.44
CA LYS A 88 7.31 13.57 -32.65
C LYS A 88 6.75 12.17 -32.88
N PHE A 89 7.54 11.13 -32.58
CA PHE A 89 7.10 9.75 -32.72
C PHE A 89 6.02 9.39 -31.70
N ILE A 90 6.19 9.82 -30.44
CA ILE A 90 5.18 9.65 -29.38
C ILE A 90 3.89 10.39 -29.74
N ASP A 91 3.99 11.64 -30.22
CA ASP A 91 2.81 12.41 -30.65
C ASP A 91 2.07 11.72 -31.80
N TYR A 92 2.82 11.18 -32.76
CA TYR A 92 2.25 10.36 -33.84
C TYR A 92 1.51 9.13 -33.29
N LEU A 93 2.10 8.40 -32.33
CA LEU A 93 1.47 7.24 -31.70
C LEU A 93 0.21 7.63 -30.90
N LYS A 94 0.23 8.77 -30.20
CA LYS A 94 -0.94 9.33 -29.50
C LYS A 94 -2.09 9.62 -30.49
N VAL A 95 -1.80 10.19 -31.65
CA VAL A 95 -2.81 10.53 -32.68
C VAL A 95 -3.35 9.29 -33.40
N LYS A 96 -2.51 8.30 -33.70
CA LYS A 96 -2.92 7.09 -34.44
C LYS A 96 -3.96 6.24 -33.69
N GLY A 97 -4.17 6.52 -32.40
CA GLY A 97 -5.11 5.80 -31.55
C GLY A 97 -4.57 4.42 -31.22
N GLU A 98 -3.98 4.30 -30.02
CA GLU A 98 -3.86 3.16 -29.08
C GLU A 98 -3.71 1.70 -29.57
N SER A 99 -3.64 1.41 -30.86
CA SER A 99 -3.53 0.04 -31.40
C SER A 99 -2.33 -0.73 -30.86
N ASP A 100 -1.34 -0.03 -30.31
CA ASP A 100 -0.27 -0.62 -29.52
C ASP A 100 0.13 0.25 -28.33
N VAL A 101 -0.69 0.23 -27.27
CA VAL A 101 -0.43 0.91 -25.99
C VAL A 101 0.93 0.51 -25.40
N ASN A 102 1.36 -0.74 -25.57
CA ASN A 102 2.63 -1.23 -25.04
C ASN A 102 3.82 -0.54 -25.71
N THR A 103 3.79 -0.38 -27.04
CA THR A 103 4.80 0.40 -27.77
C THR A 103 4.79 1.87 -27.36
N LEU A 104 3.62 2.49 -27.16
CA LEU A 104 3.53 3.87 -26.68
C LEU A 104 4.21 4.02 -25.31
N LEU A 105 3.88 3.16 -24.34
CA LEU A 105 4.47 3.20 -23.00
C LEU A 105 5.98 2.99 -23.05
N LEU A 106 6.47 2.04 -23.86
CA LEU A 106 7.90 1.82 -24.05
C LEU A 106 8.61 3.06 -24.64
N MET A 107 8.01 3.73 -25.62
CA MET A 107 8.60 4.94 -26.19
C MET A 107 8.59 6.10 -25.20
N GLN A 108 7.50 6.29 -24.45
CA GLN A 108 7.41 7.30 -23.39
C GLN A 108 8.45 7.08 -22.30
N GLU A 109 8.65 5.84 -21.84
CA GLU A 109 9.71 5.52 -20.89
C GLU A 109 11.10 5.90 -21.43
N ARG A 110 11.42 5.52 -22.67
CA ARG A 110 12.69 5.88 -23.31
C ARG A 110 12.87 7.39 -23.44
N LEU A 111 11.81 8.11 -23.77
CA LEU A 111 11.81 9.58 -23.82
C LEU A 111 12.22 10.16 -22.46
N LEU A 112 11.58 9.69 -21.38
CA LEU A 112 11.82 10.20 -20.02
C LEU A 112 13.24 9.93 -19.54
N TYR A 113 13.75 8.70 -19.70
CA TYR A 113 15.14 8.40 -19.34
C TYR A 113 16.15 9.20 -20.18
N THR A 114 15.93 9.30 -21.51
CA THR A 114 16.81 10.08 -22.40
C THR A 114 16.82 11.56 -22.02
N ALA A 115 15.64 12.14 -21.76
CA ALA A 115 15.51 13.51 -21.31
C ALA A 115 16.21 13.72 -19.96
N SER A 116 16.01 12.82 -18.99
CA SER A 116 16.65 12.92 -17.68
C SER A 116 18.18 12.95 -17.80
N TYR A 117 18.76 12.07 -18.62
CA TYR A 117 20.20 12.01 -18.89
C TYR A 117 20.74 13.30 -19.52
N LEU A 118 20.02 13.89 -20.48
CA LEU A 118 20.42 15.17 -21.08
C LEU A 118 20.39 16.31 -20.06
N LEU A 119 19.36 16.35 -19.21
CA LEU A 119 19.24 17.37 -18.17
C LEU A 119 20.35 17.25 -17.12
N GLU A 120 20.79 16.03 -16.78
CA GLU A 120 21.95 15.82 -15.89
C GLU A 120 23.26 16.35 -16.49
N ARG A 121 23.37 16.37 -17.82
CA ARG A 121 24.51 16.94 -18.55
C ARG A 121 24.39 18.45 -18.80
N GLY A 122 23.44 19.11 -18.17
CA GLY A 122 23.26 20.56 -18.25
C GLY A 122 22.45 21.03 -19.45
N ALA A 123 21.75 20.14 -20.17
CA ALA A 123 20.75 20.57 -21.14
C ALA A 123 19.66 21.40 -20.44
N ASN A 124 19.16 22.43 -21.12
CA ASN A 124 18.08 23.24 -20.58
C ASN A 124 16.73 22.52 -20.73
N ILE A 125 15.91 22.51 -19.67
CA ILE A 125 14.57 21.90 -19.69
C ILE A 125 13.66 22.47 -20.79
N HIS A 126 13.84 23.74 -21.16
CA HIS A 126 13.09 24.37 -22.24
C HIS A 126 13.46 23.83 -23.64
N GLU A 127 14.62 23.20 -23.79
CA GLU A 127 15.06 22.57 -25.05
C GLU A 127 14.41 21.20 -25.29
N LEU A 128 13.70 20.64 -24.30
CA LEU A 128 13.08 19.33 -24.44
C LEU A 128 11.89 19.36 -25.40
N HIS A 129 11.22 20.51 -25.54
CA HIS A 129 9.99 20.69 -26.33
C HIS A 129 8.80 19.82 -25.88
N PHE A 130 8.82 19.33 -24.64
CA PHE A 130 7.68 18.72 -23.97
C PHE A 130 7.72 19.01 -22.46
N ASP A 131 6.59 18.87 -21.79
CA ASP A 131 6.50 19.00 -20.34
C ASP A 131 6.95 17.69 -19.66
N PHE A 132 8.21 17.67 -19.21
CA PHE A 132 8.83 16.50 -18.58
C PHE A 132 8.05 16.00 -17.35
N LYS A 133 7.58 16.92 -16.50
CA LYS A 133 6.84 16.58 -15.29
C LYS A 133 5.51 15.95 -15.66
N ASN A 134 4.75 16.60 -16.54
CA ASN A 134 3.42 16.13 -16.91
C ASN A 134 3.49 14.80 -17.69
N GLU A 135 4.48 14.64 -18.57
CA GLU A 135 4.66 13.38 -19.30
C GLU A 135 5.04 12.22 -18.37
N THR A 136 5.84 12.47 -17.31
CA THR A 136 6.14 11.46 -16.28
C THR A 136 4.89 11.05 -15.51
N ILE A 137 4.10 12.03 -15.06
CA ILE A 137 2.84 11.78 -14.35
C ILE A 137 1.89 10.96 -15.22
N GLN A 138 1.70 11.36 -16.49
CA GLN A 138 0.85 10.65 -17.43
C GLN A 138 1.34 9.23 -17.72
N PHE A 139 2.66 9.03 -17.88
CA PHE A 139 3.22 7.69 -18.08
C PHE A 139 2.86 6.77 -16.91
N VAL A 140 3.11 7.20 -15.67
CA VAL A 140 2.80 6.40 -14.47
C VAL A 140 1.30 6.12 -14.36
N GLN A 141 0.46 7.12 -14.60
CA GLN A 141 -0.99 6.95 -14.56
C GLN A 141 -1.49 5.95 -15.62
N LYS A 142 -0.97 6.03 -16.85
CA LYS A 142 -1.31 5.08 -17.92
C LYS A 142 -0.82 3.67 -17.63
N VAL A 143 0.37 3.52 -17.06
CA VAL A 143 0.88 2.22 -16.59
C VAL A 143 -0.06 1.61 -15.55
N ASN A 144 -0.47 2.38 -14.55
CA ASN A 144 -1.41 1.91 -13.52
C ASN A 144 -2.78 1.55 -14.10
N LEU A 145 -3.33 2.42 -14.95
CA LEU A 145 -4.60 2.16 -15.62
C LEU A 145 -4.52 0.88 -16.47
N LYS A 146 -3.48 0.75 -17.28
CA LYS A 146 -3.24 -0.42 -18.12
C LYS A 146 -3.10 -1.68 -17.29
N ALA A 147 -2.38 -1.64 -16.17
CA ALA A 147 -2.24 -2.79 -15.28
C ALA A 147 -3.59 -3.24 -14.71
N MET A 148 -4.44 -2.30 -14.31
CA MET A 148 -5.76 -2.60 -13.75
C MET A 148 -6.78 -3.07 -14.81
N GLU A 149 -6.80 -2.46 -15.98
CA GLU A 149 -7.71 -2.83 -17.09
C GLU A 149 -7.32 -4.15 -17.76
N SER A 150 -6.03 -4.45 -17.79
CA SER A 150 -5.54 -5.65 -18.46
C SER A 150 -5.93 -6.94 -17.76
N GLY A 151 -6.38 -6.89 -16.49
CA GLY A 151 -6.95 -8.03 -15.77
C GLY A 151 -6.21 -9.35 -16.03
N ASN A 152 -6.96 -10.39 -16.41
CA ASN A 152 -6.43 -11.72 -16.77
C ASN A 152 -5.90 -11.82 -18.22
N VAL A 153 -5.89 -10.72 -19.00
CA VAL A 153 -5.45 -10.73 -20.40
C VAL A 153 -3.92 -10.72 -20.50
N LEU A 154 -3.26 -9.89 -19.67
CA LEU A 154 -1.81 -9.91 -19.56
C LEU A 154 -1.37 -10.99 -18.57
N GLY A 155 -0.21 -11.58 -18.84
CA GLY A 155 0.41 -12.50 -17.90
C GLY A 155 0.80 -11.77 -16.60
N PHE A 156 0.77 -12.49 -15.49
CA PHE A 156 1.17 -11.99 -14.18
C PHE A 156 2.54 -11.28 -14.20
N ASP A 157 3.55 -11.90 -14.81
CA ASP A 157 4.89 -11.32 -14.93
C ASP A 157 4.91 -10.02 -15.73
N GLU A 158 4.05 -9.88 -16.73
CA GLU A 158 3.95 -8.68 -17.55
C GLU A 158 3.36 -7.52 -16.75
N LEU A 159 2.33 -7.78 -15.94
CA LEU A 159 1.74 -6.78 -15.04
C LEU A 159 2.75 -6.28 -13.99
N ILE A 160 3.51 -7.20 -13.38
CA ILE A 160 4.57 -6.85 -12.42
C ILE A 160 5.65 -6.03 -13.11
N ASN A 161 6.12 -6.46 -14.27
CA ASN A 161 7.16 -5.74 -15.02
C ASN A 161 6.69 -4.33 -15.40
N LEU A 162 5.43 -4.16 -15.78
CA LEU A 162 4.87 -2.87 -16.13
C LEU A 162 4.86 -1.91 -14.93
N LEU A 163 4.36 -2.35 -13.78
CA LEU A 163 4.36 -1.51 -12.56
C LEU A 163 5.76 -1.26 -12.01
N SER A 164 6.64 -2.27 -12.06
CA SER A 164 8.03 -2.14 -11.59
C SER A 164 8.77 -1.06 -12.35
N ARG A 165 8.59 -0.97 -13.68
CA ARG A 165 9.17 0.11 -14.50
C ARG A 165 8.70 1.50 -14.07
N ALA A 166 7.42 1.66 -13.72
CA ALA A 166 6.92 2.93 -13.19
C ALA A 166 7.49 3.24 -11.79
N ILE A 167 7.63 2.23 -10.93
CA ILE A 167 8.25 2.38 -9.60
C ILE A 167 9.72 2.78 -9.74
N ASP A 168 10.50 2.08 -10.57
CA ASP A 168 11.91 2.36 -10.80
C ASP A 168 12.11 3.79 -11.32
N MET A 169 11.26 4.22 -12.26
CA MET A 169 11.26 5.58 -12.76
C MET A 169 11.02 6.61 -11.64
N LEU A 170 10.09 6.34 -10.74
CA LEU A 170 9.79 7.19 -9.60
C LEU A 170 10.86 7.13 -8.52
N LEU A 171 11.69 6.08 -8.45
CA LEU A 171 12.83 5.96 -7.55
C LEU A 171 14.12 6.55 -8.14
N TYR A 172 14.18 6.73 -9.46
CA TYR A 172 15.33 7.31 -10.14
C TYR A 172 15.44 8.81 -9.88
N LYS A 173 16.44 9.22 -9.09
CA LYS A 173 16.65 10.61 -8.63
C LYS A 173 16.61 11.66 -9.74
N PRO A 174 17.23 11.45 -10.92
CA PRO A 174 17.16 12.41 -12.00
C PRO A 174 15.75 12.63 -12.56
N ILE A 175 14.84 11.67 -12.40
CA ILE A 175 13.44 11.88 -12.80
C ILE A 175 12.66 12.51 -11.65
N PHE A 176 12.66 11.90 -10.46
CA PHE A 176 11.77 12.36 -9.40
C PHE A 176 12.12 13.75 -8.86
N SER A 177 13.39 14.17 -8.88
CA SER A 177 13.79 15.51 -8.40
C SER A 177 13.26 16.65 -9.28
N ARG A 178 12.60 16.33 -10.40
CA ARG A 178 12.00 17.28 -11.34
C ARG A 178 10.47 17.30 -11.24
N ILE A 179 9.90 16.52 -10.32
CA ILE A 179 8.47 16.45 -10.05
C ILE A 179 8.21 17.13 -8.71
N GLU A 180 7.67 18.35 -8.77
CA GLU A 180 7.28 19.11 -7.58
C GLU A 180 5.76 19.23 -7.48
N PRO A 181 5.16 19.21 -6.27
CA PRO A 181 5.82 18.95 -4.99
C PRO A 181 6.28 17.48 -4.86
N PHE A 182 7.28 17.20 -4.02
CA PHE A 182 7.76 15.82 -3.76
C PHE A 182 6.63 14.87 -3.29
N SER A 183 5.63 15.39 -2.58
CA SER A 183 4.42 14.64 -2.21
C SER A 183 3.69 14.07 -3.43
N LYS A 184 3.75 14.71 -4.60
CA LYS A 184 3.20 14.15 -5.84
C LYS A 184 3.94 12.89 -6.31
N VAL A 185 5.25 12.81 -6.05
CA VAL A 185 6.03 11.59 -6.29
C VAL A 185 5.57 10.49 -5.35
N LEU A 186 5.37 10.81 -4.08
CA LEU A 186 4.86 9.86 -3.09
C LEU A 186 3.49 9.33 -3.48
N ASP A 187 2.53 10.19 -3.85
CA ASP A 187 1.20 9.80 -4.33
C ASP A 187 1.27 8.78 -5.47
N LEU A 188 2.16 9.01 -6.44
CA LEU A 188 2.35 8.12 -7.58
C LEU A 188 2.99 6.79 -7.18
N ARG A 189 3.95 6.81 -6.25
CA ARG A 189 4.56 5.56 -5.73
C ARG A 189 3.54 4.74 -4.95
N ILE A 190 2.77 5.38 -4.08
CA ILE A 190 1.69 4.75 -3.29
C ILE A 190 0.71 4.05 -4.23
N LEU A 191 0.26 4.74 -5.28
CA LEU A 191 -0.62 4.16 -6.30
C LEU A 191 -0.01 2.89 -6.93
N CYS A 192 1.25 2.95 -7.36
CA CYS A 192 1.94 1.80 -7.95
C CYS A 192 2.05 0.63 -6.97
N PHE A 193 2.47 0.87 -5.73
CA PHE A 193 2.62 -0.17 -4.71
C PHE A 193 1.29 -0.79 -4.30
N ASN A 194 0.21 -0.01 -4.22
CA ASN A 194 -1.13 -0.52 -3.96
C ASN A 194 -1.65 -1.40 -5.10
N ASN A 195 -1.40 -1.04 -6.35
CA ASN A 195 -1.79 -1.90 -7.48
C ASN A 195 -0.92 -3.15 -7.54
N LEU A 196 0.38 -3.02 -7.24
CA LEU A 196 1.30 -4.15 -7.18
C LEU A 196 0.91 -5.14 -6.08
N SER A 197 0.49 -4.65 -4.91
CA SER A 197 0.02 -5.51 -3.82
C SER A 197 -1.26 -6.25 -4.21
N CYS A 198 -2.18 -5.60 -4.93
CA CYS A 198 -3.38 -6.26 -5.47
C CYS A 198 -3.02 -7.38 -6.45
N ILE A 199 -2.06 -7.14 -7.35
CA ILE A 199 -1.61 -8.13 -8.35
C ILE A 199 -0.94 -9.33 -7.66
N TYR A 200 -0.04 -9.10 -6.70
CA TYR A 200 0.56 -10.17 -5.91
C TYR A 200 -0.50 -10.98 -5.15
N ARG A 201 -1.47 -10.30 -4.53
CA ARG A 201 -2.57 -10.94 -3.81
C ARG A 201 -3.41 -11.84 -4.72
N GLN A 202 -3.82 -11.35 -5.89
CA GLN A 202 -4.59 -12.12 -6.88
C GLN A 202 -3.87 -13.39 -7.33
N ASN A 203 -2.53 -13.38 -7.30
CA ASN A 203 -1.68 -14.52 -7.66
C ASN A 203 -1.19 -15.31 -6.44
N LYS A 204 -1.81 -15.10 -5.26
CA LYS A 204 -1.53 -15.79 -4.00
C LYS A 204 -0.10 -15.62 -3.48
N MET A 205 0.59 -14.56 -3.91
CA MET A 205 1.91 -14.17 -3.42
C MET A 205 1.77 -13.22 -2.22
N TYR A 206 1.15 -13.72 -1.15
CA TYR A 206 0.69 -12.88 -0.04
C TYR A 206 1.82 -12.15 0.70
N HIS A 207 3.01 -12.76 0.83
CA HIS A 207 4.14 -12.09 1.47
C HIS A 207 4.68 -10.91 0.65
N ASP A 208 4.72 -11.03 -0.68
CA ASP A 208 5.16 -9.92 -1.54
C ASP A 208 4.06 -8.86 -1.68
N ALA A 209 2.78 -9.27 -1.64
CA ALA A 209 1.66 -8.35 -1.50
C ALA A 209 1.77 -7.53 -0.21
N LEU A 210 2.11 -8.17 0.91
CA LEU A 210 2.28 -7.53 2.21
C LEU A 210 3.44 -6.53 2.19
N LYS A 211 4.60 -6.90 1.63
CA LYS A 211 5.73 -5.98 1.45
C LYS A 211 5.33 -4.75 0.62
N ALA A 212 4.61 -4.97 -0.49
CA ALA A 212 4.19 -3.88 -1.36
C ALA A 212 3.21 -2.93 -0.67
N VAL A 213 2.20 -3.44 0.04
CA VAL A 213 1.25 -2.60 0.76
C VAL A 213 1.91 -1.89 1.96
N ASP A 214 2.87 -2.51 2.62
CA ASP A 214 3.63 -1.87 3.71
C ASP A 214 4.43 -0.67 3.21
N ARG A 215 5.06 -0.77 2.03
CA ARG A 215 5.71 0.38 1.39
C ARG A 215 4.75 1.52 1.07
N ALA A 216 3.53 1.19 0.63
CA ALA A 216 2.51 2.21 0.40
C ALA A 216 2.14 2.92 1.72
N ILE A 217 1.92 2.16 2.80
CA ILE A 217 1.60 2.71 4.13
C ILE A 217 2.73 3.60 4.65
N GLU A 218 4.00 3.16 4.57
CA GLU A 218 5.15 3.96 5.01
C GLU A 218 5.16 5.35 4.36
N MET A 219 4.83 5.44 3.07
CA MET A 219 4.77 6.70 2.33
C MET A 219 3.51 7.51 2.66
N GLU A 220 2.36 6.87 2.83
CA GLU A 220 1.14 7.54 3.26
C GLU A 220 1.28 8.14 4.66
N GLU A 221 1.95 7.45 5.59
CA GLU A 221 2.22 7.97 6.95
C GLU A 221 3.13 9.21 6.94
N ILE A 222 4.01 9.35 5.94
CA ILE A 222 4.76 10.60 5.73
C ILE A 222 3.79 11.71 5.33
N LEU A 223 2.93 11.47 4.33
CA LEU A 223 1.97 12.48 3.84
C LEU A 223 0.95 12.89 4.91
N VAL A 224 0.47 11.94 5.71
CA VAL A 224 -0.43 12.16 6.84
C VAL A 224 0.21 13.07 7.88
N ARG A 225 1.47 12.80 8.28
CA ARG A 225 2.19 13.63 9.26
C ARG A 225 2.45 15.05 8.75
N GLU A 226 2.62 15.21 7.45
CA GLU A 226 2.81 16.52 6.80
C GLU A 226 1.48 17.24 6.50
N ASN A 227 0.34 16.65 6.89
CA ASN A 227 -1.02 17.10 6.58
C ASN A 227 -1.22 17.42 5.09
N TYR A 228 -0.68 16.55 4.23
CA TYR A 228 -0.73 16.76 2.79
C TYR A 228 -2.03 16.21 2.19
N GLY A 229 -2.87 17.13 1.69
CA GLY A 229 -4.05 16.82 0.89
C GLY A 229 -5.02 15.84 1.56
N GLU A 230 -5.48 14.84 0.80
CA GLU A 230 -6.44 13.82 1.25
C GLU A 230 -5.77 12.55 1.81
N SER A 231 -4.50 12.62 2.20
CA SER A 231 -3.71 11.44 2.62
C SER A 231 -4.33 10.66 3.78
N ASN A 232 -4.95 11.35 4.74
CA ASN A 232 -5.69 10.76 5.86
C ASN A 232 -6.88 9.89 5.42
N LYS A 233 -7.54 10.25 4.31
CA LYS A 233 -8.63 9.45 3.73
C LYS A 233 -8.09 8.24 2.98
N ASN A 234 -7.00 8.44 2.23
CA ASN A 234 -6.44 7.42 1.34
C ASN A 234 -5.80 6.26 2.11
N ILE A 235 -5.09 6.55 3.21
CA ILE A 235 -4.39 5.54 4.02
C ILE A 235 -5.33 4.48 4.61
N ALA A 236 -6.59 4.84 4.90
CA ALA A 236 -7.57 3.89 5.39
C ALA A 236 -7.86 2.77 4.37
N SER A 237 -7.90 3.11 3.08
CA SER A 237 -8.10 2.11 2.02
C SER A 237 -6.91 1.15 1.89
N THR A 238 -5.69 1.66 2.06
CA THR A 238 -4.46 0.87 2.07
C THR A 238 -4.42 -0.08 3.27
N TYR A 239 -4.80 0.39 4.45
CA TYR A 239 -4.93 -0.47 5.64
C TYR A 239 -5.97 -1.58 5.45
N ILE A 240 -7.12 -1.29 4.82
CA ILE A 240 -8.11 -2.32 4.48
C ILE A 240 -7.52 -3.38 3.53
N ASN A 241 -6.75 -2.97 2.52
CA ASN A 241 -6.08 -3.91 1.62
C ASN A 241 -5.08 -4.81 2.37
N LYS A 242 -4.29 -4.24 3.28
CA LYS A 242 -3.37 -4.98 4.14
C LYS A 242 -4.11 -6.00 5.01
N ALA A 243 -5.23 -5.61 5.62
CA ALA A 243 -6.04 -6.50 6.43
C ALA A 243 -6.56 -7.71 5.63
N VAL A 244 -7.02 -7.50 4.39
CA VAL A 244 -7.44 -8.61 3.52
C VAL A 244 -6.28 -9.57 3.24
N ILE A 245 -5.08 -9.05 2.94
CA ILE A 245 -3.88 -9.89 2.72
C ILE A 245 -3.53 -10.69 3.99
N MET A 246 -3.61 -10.07 5.17
CA MET A 246 -3.40 -10.74 6.46
C MET A 246 -4.43 -11.83 6.72
N SER A 247 -5.70 -11.59 6.40
CA SER A 247 -6.79 -12.57 6.50
C SER A 247 -6.51 -13.81 5.63
N GLU A 248 -6.06 -13.61 4.40
CA GLU A 248 -5.70 -14.70 3.47
C GLU A 248 -4.48 -15.51 3.93
N LEU A 249 -3.62 -14.91 4.76
CA LEU A 249 -2.52 -15.60 5.47
C LEU A 249 -2.98 -16.29 6.77
N GLY A 250 -4.24 -16.17 7.17
CA GLY A 250 -4.77 -16.70 8.44
C GLY A 250 -4.41 -15.85 9.67
N LEU A 251 -3.88 -14.64 9.47
CA LEU A 251 -3.50 -13.70 10.51
C LEU A 251 -4.70 -12.85 10.95
N HIS A 252 -5.73 -13.50 11.48
CA HIS A 252 -7.03 -12.88 11.75
C HIS A 252 -6.98 -11.80 12.83
N LEU A 253 -6.17 -11.98 13.88
CA LEU A 253 -6.04 -10.97 14.95
C LEU A 253 -5.33 -9.71 14.45
N GLU A 254 -4.27 -9.88 13.66
CA GLU A 254 -3.52 -8.80 13.03
C GLU A 254 -4.37 -8.09 11.97
N SER A 255 -5.21 -8.83 11.23
CA SER A 255 -6.21 -8.27 10.31
C SER A 255 -7.19 -7.36 11.07
N ILE A 256 -7.76 -7.83 12.18
CA ILE A 256 -8.67 -7.04 13.04
C ILE A 256 -8.01 -5.73 13.48
N ASP A 257 -6.77 -5.79 13.99
CA ASP A 257 -6.08 -4.59 14.46
C ASP A 257 -5.74 -3.64 13.32
N THR A 258 -5.45 -4.17 12.13
CA THR A 258 -5.24 -3.37 10.91
C THR A 258 -6.53 -2.70 10.45
N ILE A 259 -7.69 -3.37 10.54
CA ILE A 259 -9.00 -2.78 10.22
C ILE A 259 -9.34 -1.66 11.20
N LYS A 260 -9.05 -1.84 12.49
CA LYS A 260 -9.25 -0.77 13.49
C LYS A 260 -8.42 0.47 13.16
N LYS A 261 -7.15 0.30 12.77
CA LYS A 261 -6.33 1.43 12.29
C LYS A 261 -6.97 2.16 11.11
N ALA A 262 -7.57 1.44 10.16
CA ALA A 262 -8.29 2.08 9.06
C ALA A 262 -9.49 2.91 9.55
N LEU A 263 -10.28 2.37 10.48
CA LEU A 263 -11.43 3.05 11.10
C LEU A 263 -10.98 4.30 11.88
N ASP A 264 -9.90 4.20 12.65
CA ASP A 264 -9.34 5.31 13.43
C ASP A 264 -8.85 6.45 12.52
N ASN A 265 -8.23 6.13 11.37
CA ASN A 265 -7.83 7.13 10.37
C ASN A 265 -9.04 7.83 9.75
N MET A 266 -10.08 7.08 9.37
CA MET A 266 -11.33 7.67 8.83
C MET A 266 -12.01 8.59 9.84
N GLU A 267 -12.08 8.19 11.11
CA GLU A 267 -12.66 9.00 12.17
C GLU A 267 -11.84 10.25 12.47
N SER A 268 -10.50 10.14 12.44
CA SER A 268 -9.60 11.28 12.62
C SER A 268 -9.76 12.30 11.49
N PHE A 269 -9.78 11.82 10.23
CA PHE A 269 -10.06 12.67 9.06
C PHE A 269 -11.42 13.35 9.18
N ARG A 270 -12.46 12.60 9.56
CA ARG A 270 -13.82 13.14 9.72
C ARG A 270 -13.86 14.26 10.75
N LYS A 271 -13.18 14.10 11.90
CA LYS A 271 -13.12 15.11 12.97
C LYS A 271 -12.34 16.35 12.56
N GLU A 272 -11.20 16.16 11.89
CA GLU A 272 -10.35 17.28 11.47
C GLU A 272 -11.04 18.14 10.41
N TRP A 273 -11.80 17.51 9.51
CA TRP A 273 -12.38 18.19 8.35
C TRP A 273 -13.90 18.37 8.43
N GLU A 274 -14.55 18.12 9.57
CA GLU A 274 -16.02 18.01 9.71
C GLU A 274 -16.79 19.19 9.07
N ALA A 275 -16.27 20.42 9.20
CA ALA A 275 -16.91 21.62 8.65
C ALA A 275 -16.79 21.78 7.12
N ASN A 276 -15.84 21.06 6.50
CA ASN A 276 -15.44 21.23 5.10
C ASN A 276 -15.58 19.95 4.26
N LEU A 277 -16.15 18.86 4.83
CA LEU A 277 -16.34 17.62 4.08
C LEU A 277 -17.32 17.82 2.93
N GLU A 278 -16.88 17.55 1.71
CA GLU A 278 -17.75 17.51 0.56
C GLU A 278 -18.63 16.25 0.59
N GLU A 279 -19.75 16.27 -0.14
CA GLU A 279 -20.64 15.11 -0.23
C GLU A 279 -19.91 13.85 -0.72
N GLN A 280 -18.95 14.02 -1.64
CA GLN A 280 -18.11 12.95 -2.15
C GLN A 280 -17.22 12.33 -1.06
N ASP A 281 -16.65 13.14 -0.17
CA ASP A 281 -15.83 12.64 0.95
C ASP A 281 -16.68 11.87 1.95
N ILE A 282 -17.86 12.40 2.28
CA ILE A 282 -18.81 11.71 3.17
C ILE A 282 -19.21 10.36 2.57
N PHE A 283 -19.52 10.33 1.28
CA PHE A 283 -19.84 9.10 0.56
C PHE A 283 -18.67 8.10 0.62
N GLN A 284 -17.45 8.55 0.33
CA GLN A 284 -16.26 7.70 0.33
C GLN A 284 -15.94 7.14 1.72
N LEU A 285 -16.03 7.96 2.78
CA LEU A 285 -15.81 7.50 4.16
C LEU A 285 -16.84 6.45 4.58
N LYS A 286 -18.12 6.67 4.24
CA LYS A 286 -19.17 5.68 4.49
C LYS A 286 -18.91 4.40 3.70
N TYR A 287 -18.49 4.51 2.44
CA TYR A 287 -18.19 3.36 1.59
C TYR A 287 -17.05 2.51 2.17
N LEU A 288 -15.94 3.14 2.55
CA LEU A 288 -14.82 2.46 3.21
C LEU A 288 -15.23 1.88 4.57
N SER A 289 -16.10 2.55 5.32
CA SER A 289 -16.65 2.03 6.59
C SER A 289 -17.45 0.75 6.38
N VAL A 290 -18.27 0.65 5.32
CA VAL A 290 -18.99 -0.59 4.99
C VAL A 290 -18.01 -1.75 4.80
N ILE A 291 -16.95 -1.53 4.02
CA ILE A 291 -15.93 -2.55 3.75
C ILE A 291 -15.18 -2.94 5.03
N ALA A 292 -14.76 -1.95 5.82
CA ALA A 292 -14.05 -2.18 7.07
C ALA A 292 -14.88 -2.99 8.07
N TYR A 293 -16.13 -2.62 8.32
CA TYR A 293 -17.01 -3.36 9.22
C TYR A 293 -17.39 -4.74 8.67
N PHE A 294 -17.53 -4.88 7.36
CA PHE A 294 -17.73 -6.19 6.73
C PHE A 294 -16.53 -7.12 6.97
N ASN A 295 -15.31 -6.64 6.71
CA ASN A 295 -14.10 -7.42 6.94
C ASN A 295 -13.93 -7.75 8.43
N LEU A 296 -14.22 -6.79 9.33
CA LEU A 296 -14.15 -7.01 10.77
C LEU A 296 -15.10 -8.14 11.20
N ALA A 297 -16.31 -8.17 10.63
CA ALA A 297 -17.26 -9.24 10.87
C ALA A 297 -16.75 -10.61 10.38
N VAL A 298 -16.14 -10.66 9.20
CA VAL A 298 -15.51 -11.87 8.62
C VAL A 298 -14.40 -12.39 9.53
N GLU A 299 -13.50 -11.53 10.01
CA GLU A 299 -12.43 -11.96 10.93
C GLU A 299 -12.99 -12.52 12.25
N HIS A 300 -14.02 -11.90 12.81
CA HIS A 300 -14.68 -12.41 13.99
C HIS A 300 -15.39 -13.75 13.74
N GLU A 301 -15.89 -14.01 12.52
CA GLU A 301 -16.42 -15.32 12.13
C GLU A 301 -15.31 -16.39 12.09
N HIS A 302 -14.16 -16.08 11.51
CA HIS A 302 -12.98 -16.97 11.51
C HIS A 302 -12.51 -17.35 12.92
N LEU A 303 -12.66 -16.43 13.88
CA LEU A 303 -12.32 -16.64 15.29
C LEU A 303 -13.47 -17.23 16.12
N PHE A 304 -14.59 -17.62 15.50
CA PHE A 304 -15.79 -18.16 16.16
C PHE A 304 -16.45 -17.20 17.16
N TYR A 305 -16.21 -15.89 17.04
CA TYR A 305 -16.84 -14.83 17.82
C TYR A 305 -18.16 -14.38 17.18
N VAL A 306 -19.11 -15.31 17.06
CA VAL A 306 -20.36 -15.15 16.30
C VAL A 306 -21.16 -13.89 16.67
N GLN A 307 -21.23 -13.55 17.96
CA GLN A 307 -21.98 -12.37 18.40
C GLN A 307 -21.34 -11.06 17.94
N TYR A 308 -20.00 -10.96 17.97
CA TYR A 308 -19.27 -9.81 17.45
C TYR A 308 -19.40 -9.71 15.94
N ALA A 309 -19.22 -10.83 15.23
CA ALA A 309 -19.39 -10.90 13.78
C ALA A 309 -20.77 -10.37 13.35
N LYS A 310 -21.84 -10.85 14.01
CA LYS A 310 -23.21 -10.38 13.76
C LYS A 310 -23.35 -8.87 13.96
N THR A 311 -22.83 -8.33 15.06
CA THR A 311 -22.90 -6.89 15.35
C THR A 311 -22.22 -6.07 14.25
N PHE A 312 -21.03 -6.48 13.80
CA PHE A 312 -20.32 -5.76 12.73
C PHE A 312 -21.01 -5.88 11.37
N TYR A 313 -21.60 -7.04 11.05
CA TYR A 313 -22.44 -7.17 9.85
C TYR A 313 -23.67 -6.25 9.91
N GLU A 314 -24.32 -6.12 11.06
CA GLU A 314 -25.47 -5.22 11.22
C GLU A 314 -25.08 -3.74 11.03
N ILE A 315 -23.91 -3.33 11.54
CA ILE A 315 -23.37 -1.98 11.30
C ILE A 315 -23.09 -1.76 9.80
N ALA A 316 -22.37 -2.69 9.17
CA ALA A 316 -22.07 -2.60 7.73
C ALA A 316 -23.35 -2.52 6.88
N LEU A 317 -24.38 -3.31 7.23
CA LEU A 317 -25.68 -3.31 6.53
C LEU A 317 -26.42 -1.99 6.68
N ASN A 318 -26.38 -1.37 7.86
CA ASN A 318 -27.05 -0.08 8.05
C ASN A 318 -26.41 1.00 7.16
N ILE A 319 -25.08 1.09 7.18
CA ILE A 319 -24.35 2.07 6.35
C ILE A 319 -24.55 1.77 4.85
N SER A 320 -24.53 0.48 4.44
CA SER A 320 -24.72 0.11 3.04
C SER A 320 -26.11 0.49 2.51
N ARG A 321 -27.14 0.42 3.35
CA ARG A 321 -28.51 0.86 3.01
C ARG A 321 -28.59 2.37 2.89
N GLU A 322 -27.94 3.13 3.77
CA GLU A 322 -27.86 4.59 3.66
C GLU A 322 -27.23 5.02 2.32
N LEU A 323 -26.23 4.27 1.84
CA LEU A 323 -25.55 4.53 0.57
C LEU A 323 -26.28 4.01 -0.67
N ASN A 324 -27.38 3.27 -0.51
CA ASN A 324 -27.99 2.48 -1.59
C ASN A 324 -26.99 1.54 -2.28
N TYR A 325 -26.03 0.98 -1.55
CA TYR A 325 -25.00 0.08 -2.10
C TYR A 325 -25.56 -1.34 -2.27
N GLY A 326 -26.33 -1.53 -3.35
CA GLY A 326 -27.23 -2.68 -3.52
C GLY A 326 -26.56 -4.05 -3.52
N GLU A 327 -25.39 -4.21 -4.14
CA GLU A 327 -24.68 -5.50 -4.17
C GLU A 327 -24.21 -5.91 -2.78
N MET A 328 -23.47 -5.03 -2.09
CA MET A 328 -22.97 -5.28 -0.75
C MET A 328 -24.10 -5.49 0.26
N THR A 329 -25.18 -4.71 0.15
CA THR A 329 -26.38 -4.86 1.00
C THR A 329 -26.94 -6.28 0.89
N LYS A 330 -27.12 -6.80 -0.33
CA LYS A 330 -27.61 -8.17 -0.56
C LYS A 330 -26.65 -9.22 -0.02
N THR A 331 -25.35 -9.01 -0.19
CA THR A 331 -24.31 -9.91 0.35
C THR A 331 -24.41 -10.02 1.86
N ILE A 332 -24.48 -8.88 2.57
CA ILE A 332 -24.58 -8.85 4.04
C ILE A 332 -25.90 -9.47 4.54
N GLU A 333 -27.02 -9.15 3.89
CA GLU A 333 -28.33 -9.74 4.23
C GLU A 333 -28.33 -11.26 4.11
N ASN A 334 -27.69 -11.79 3.06
CA ASN A 334 -27.56 -13.23 2.84
C ASN A 334 -26.72 -13.89 3.94
N VAL A 335 -25.63 -13.26 4.38
CA VAL A 335 -24.79 -13.76 5.48
C VAL A 335 -25.58 -13.78 6.80
N LEU A 336 -26.23 -12.67 7.15
CA LEU A 336 -27.03 -12.56 8.36
C LEU A 336 -28.21 -13.56 8.38
N LYS A 337 -28.83 -13.82 7.22
CA LYS A 337 -29.88 -14.84 7.09
C LYS A 337 -29.35 -16.26 7.34
N LYS A 338 -28.13 -16.57 6.89
CA LYS A 338 -27.47 -17.86 7.17
C LYS A 338 -27.15 -18.00 8.65
N MET A 339 -26.64 -16.95 9.30
CA MET A 339 -26.34 -16.96 10.74
C MET A 339 -27.58 -17.25 11.61
N LYS A 340 -28.76 -16.74 11.24
CA LYS A 340 -30.02 -17.01 11.97
C LYS A 340 -30.47 -18.47 11.93
N LYS A 341 -30.03 -19.24 10.92
CA LYS A 341 -30.43 -20.65 10.76
C LYS A 341 -29.59 -21.62 11.57
N VAL A 342 -28.43 -21.18 12.08
CA VAL A 342 -27.58 -22.03 12.92
C VAL A 342 -28.28 -22.15 14.28
N PRO A 343 -28.74 -23.36 14.68
CA PRO A 343 -29.35 -23.56 15.98
C PRO A 343 -28.35 -23.12 17.04
N GLN A 344 -28.78 -22.31 18.01
CA GLN A 344 -27.95 -22.06 19.19
C GLN A 344 -27.74 -23.42 19.85
N VAL A 345 -26.55 -23.99 19.69
CA VAL A 345 -26.15 -25.18 20.42
C VAL A 345 -26.13 -24.74 21.88
N ASN A 346 -27.20 -25.08 22.61
CA ASN A 346 -27.29 -24.86 24.04
C ASN A 346 -26.06 -25.51 24.66
N LYS A 347 -25.11 -24.69 25.10
CA LYS A 347 -24.01 -25.13 25.96
C LYS A 347 -24.63 -25.38 27.33
N ASN A 348 -25.08 -26.62 27.53
CA ASN A 348 -25.44 -27.16 28.83
C ASN A 348 -24.20 -27.31 29.70
#